data_AF-A0A8D8BT45-F1
#
_entry.id   AF-A0A8D8BT45-F1
#
_cell.length_a   1.000
_cell.length_b   1.000
_cell.length_c   1.000
_cell.angle_alpha   90.00
_cell.angle_beta   90.00
_cell.angle_gamma   90.00
#
_symmetry.space_group_name_H-M   'P 1'
#
loop_
_entity.id
_entity.type
_entity.pdbx_description
1 polymer ?
#
loop_
_entity_poly.entity_id
_entity_poly.type
_entity_poly.pdbx_seq_one_letter_code
_entity_poly.pdbx_strand_id
1 'polypeptide(L)'
;MPILHPIVPTEAPELVHQKSLRIMLVDKGISVVYRWPKNQTKPAKVTVKVTLKHNPRHTLKKLKNIINSNRFRRDLRQAAQHRVCPRYQEGSQVRFRCCCRSLCRYQQLRP
;
A
#
# COMPACT_ATOMS: atom_id res chain seq x y z
N MET A 1 3.95 -19.98 -31.56
CA MET A 1 3.45 -20.31 -30.21
C MET A 1 3.63 -19.07 -29.34
N PRO A 2 2.59 -18.27 -29.08
CA PRO A 2 2.74 -17.12 -28.20
C PRO A 2 2.95 -17.64 -26.79
N ILE A 3 4.14 -17.40 -26.25
CA ILE A 3 4.46 -17.67 -24.85
C ILE A 3 3.55 -16.72 -24.06
N LEU A 4 2.52 -17.27 -23.41
CA LEU A 4 1.77 -16.54 -22.40
C LEU A 4 2.78 -16.13 -21.33
N HIS A 5 3.24 -14.88 -21.39
CA HIS A 5 3.79 -14.23 -20.21
C HIS A 5 2.68 -14.28 -19.16
N PRO A 6 2.90 -14.90 -17.99
CA PRO A 6 1.93 -14.78 -16.92
C PRO A 6 1.76 -13.29 -16.65
N ILE A 7 0.52 -12.83 -16.69
CA ILE A 7 0.09 -11.53 -16.18
C ILE A 7 0.37 -11.58 -14.68
N VAL A 8 1.63 -11.41 -14.28
CA VAL A 8 1.97 -11.09 -12.90
C VAL A 8 1.51 -9.64 -12.81
N PRO A 9 0.40 -9.31 -12.11
CA PRO A 9 0.10 -7.92 -11.85
C PRO A 9 1.39 -7.39 -11.23
N THR A 10 2.04 -6.43 -11.89
CA THR A 10 3.37 -5.93 -11.50
C THR A 10 3.33 -5.74 -10.00
N GLU A 11 3.92 -6.63 -9.21
CA GLU A 11 3.74 -6.70 -7.74
C GLU A 11 5.00 -6.18 -7.03
N ALA A 12 6.08 -6.03 -7.80
CA ALA A 12 7.36 -5.56 -7.31
C ALA A 12 7.31 -4.04 -7.07
N PRO A 13 7.73 -3.57 -5.89
CA PRO A 13 7.97 -2.16 -5.65
C PRO A 13 9.21 -1.71 -6.44
N GLU A 14 9.32 -0.41 -6.76
CA GLU A 14 10.42 0.13 -7.57
C GLU A 14 11.80 -0.35 -7.09
N LEU A 15 12.63 -0.77 -8.04
CA LEU A 15 13.92 -1.42 -7.81
C LEU A 15 15.05 -0.45 -7.45
N VAL A 16 14.81 0.85 -7.62
CA VAL A 16 15.80 1.92 -7.40
C VAL A 16 16.21 2.00 -5.93
N HIS A 17 15.27 1.79 -5.01
CA HIS A 17 15.52 1.93 -3.57
C HIS A 17 15.65 0.56 -2.88
N GLN A 18 16.50 0.50 -1.84
CA GLN A 18 16.66 -0.69 -1.00
C GLN A 18 15.39 -1.00 -0.19
N LYS A 19 14.68 0.03 0.26
CA LYS A 19 13.39 -0.05 0.95
C LYS A 19 12.34 0.64 0.12
N SER A 20 11.48 -0.15 -0.51
CA SER A 20 10.35 0.34 -1.30
C SER A 20 9.07 -0.33 -0.83
N LEU A 21 7.96 0.41 -0.94
CA LEU A 21 6.64 0.03 -0.43
C LEU A 21 5.60 0.23 -1.52
N ARG A 22 4.79 -0.80 -1.74
CA ARG A 22 3.68 -0.79 -2.68
C ARG A 22 2.44 -1.33 -2.00
N ILE A 23 1.30 -0.74 -2.37
CA ILE A 23 0.00 -1.09 -1.82
C ILE A 23 -0.82 -1.63 -2.96
N MET A 24 -1.35 -2.82 -2.75
CA MET A 24 -2.13 -3.58 -3.71
C MET A 24 -3.50 -3.86 -3.11
N LEU A 25 -4.54 -3.63 -3.90
CA LEU A 25 -5.91 -3.89 -3.50
C LEU A 25 -6.19 -5.40 -3.61
N VAL A 26 -6.90 -5.94 -2.62
CA VAL A 26 -7.39 -7.32 -2.60
C VAL A 26 -8.89 -7.26 -2.32
N ASP A 27 -9.66 -8.23 -2.80
CA ASP A 27 -11.14 -8.23 -2.74
C ASP A 27 -11.72 -7.89 -1.36
N LYS A 28 -11.07 -8.38 -0.29
CA LYS A 28 -11.53 -8.23 1.10
C LYS A 28 -10.55 -7.45 1.97
N GLY A 29 -9.61 -6.69 1.38
CA GLY A 29 -8.60 -5.97 2.15
C GLY A 29 -7.45 -5.41 1.33
N ILE A 30 -6.29 -5.29 1.98
CA ILE A 30 -5.13 -4.60 1.39
C ILE A 30 -3.90 -5.47 1.54
N SER A 31 -3.21 -5.72 0.43
CA SER A 31 -1.87 -6.30 0.45
C SER A 31 -0.81 -5.20 0.42
N VAL A 32 0.04 -5.19 1.44
CA VAL A 32 1.23 -4.35 1.49
C VAL A 32 2.39 -5.21 1.00
N VAL A 33 2.99 -4.78 -0.10
CA VAL A 33 4.17 -5.42 -0.67
C VAL A 33 5.37 -4.52 -0.46
N TYR A 34 6.41 -5.04 0.17
CA TYR A 34 7.60 -4.25 0.45
C TYR A 34 8.88 -5.04 0.24
N ARG A 35 9.95 -4.29 -0.01
CA ARG A 35 11.29 -4.84 -0.21
C ARG A 35 12.01 -5.00 1.13
N TRP A 36 12.56 -6.18 1.37
CA TRP A 36 13.38 -6.48 2.54
C TRP A 36 14.87 -6.19 2.23
N PRO A 37 15.50 -5.25 2.94
CA PRO A 37 16.85 -4.78 2.58
C PRO A 37 17.91 -5.87 2.78
N LYS A 38 17.76 -6.78 3.76
CA LYS A 38 18.77 -7.83 4.03
C LYS A 38 18.91 -8.86 2.89
N ASN A 39 17.88 -9.00 2.05
CA ASN A 39 17.84 -10.01 0.99
C ASN A 39 17.99 -9.38 -0.40
N GLN A 40 18.63 -8.21 -0.51
CA GLN A 40 18.71 -7.46 -1.76
C GLN A 40 19.28 -8.29 -2.93
N THR A 41 20.27 -9.14 -2.65
CA THR A 41 20.94 -10.02 -3.63
C THR A 41 20.10 -11.26 -4.00
N LYS A 42 19.01 -11.55 -3.28
CA LYS A 42 18.19 -12.75 -3.45
C LYS A 42 16.79 -12.36 -3.96
N PRO A 43 16.59 -12.23 -5.28
CA PRO A 43 15.35 -11.67 -5.84
C PRO A 43 14.10 -12.47 -5.45
N ALA A 44 14.21 -13.79 -5.33
CA ALA A 44 13.10 -14.64 -4.90
C ALA A 44 12.61 -14.36 -3.47
N LYS A 45 13.48 -13.84 -2.59
CA LYS A 45 13.20 -13.63 -1.14
C LYS A 45 13.15 -12.15 -0.74
N VAL A 46 13.35 -11.24 -1.68
CA VAL A 46 13.46 -9.80 -1.41
C VAL A 46 12.08 -9.17 -1.18
N THR A 47 11.05 -9.70 -1.82
CA THR A 47 9.71 -9.14 -1.81
C THR A 47 8.86 -9.83 -0.75
N VAL A 48 8.39 -9.07 0.24
CA VAL A 48 7.51 -9.57 1.30
C VAL A 48 6.11 -9.02 1.07
N LYS A 49 5.12 -9.91 1.03
CA LYS A 49 3.69 -9.57 0.87
C LYS A 49 2.96 -9.82 2.18
N VAL A 50 2.21 -8.82 2.65
CA VAL A 50 1.40 -8.90 3.87
C VAL A 50 -0.02 -8.48 3.56
N THR A 51 -0.97 -9.40 3.66
CA THR A 51 -2.40 -9.12 3.49
C THR A 51 -3.04 -8.70 4.80
N LEU A 52 -3.72 -7.56 4.81
CA LEU A 52 -4.47 -7.00 5.92
C LEU A 52 -5.97 -7.13 5.60
N LYS A 53 -6.63 -8.13 6.20
CA LYS A 53 -8.07 -8.39 6.08
C LYS A 53 -8.79 -8.00 7.37
N HIS A 54 -8.83 -6.71 7.66
CA HIS A 54 -9.38 -6.18 8.92
C HIS A 54 -10.21 -4.92 8.69
N ASN A 55 -10.92 -4.51 9.75
CA ASN A 55 -11.62 -3.23 9.85
C ASN A 55 -10.73 -2.06 9.41
N PRO A 56 -11.27 -1.06 8.70
CA PRO A 56 -10.49 0.03 8.09
C PRO A 56 -9.62 0.80 9.11
N ARG A 57 -10.16 1.08 10.30
CA ARG A 57 -9.43 1.75 11.39
C ARG A 57 -8.23 0.92 11.87
N HIS A 58 -8.43 -0.39 12.04
CA HIS A 58 -7.36 -1.30 12.45
C HIS A 58 -6.31 -1.46 11.35
N THR A 59 -6.73 -1.55 10.09
CA THR A 59 -5.82 -1.65 8.95
C THR A 59 -4.93 -0.42 8.83
N LEU A 60 -5.48 0.79 8.96
CA LEU A 60 -4.71 2.03 8.93
C LEU A 60 -3.71 2.13 10.09
N LYS A 61 -4.11 1.72 11.31
CA LYS A 61 -3.21 1.67 12.48
C LYS A 61 -2.09 0.65 12.28
N LYS A 62 -2.42 -0.55 11.79
CA LYS A 62 -1.45 -1.62 11.54
C LYS A 62 -0.48 -1.26 10.42
N LEU A 63 -0.95 -0.64 9.33
CA LEU A 63 -0.13 -0.12 8.25
C LEU A 63 0.86 0.94 8.78
N LYS A 64 0.39 1.90 9.58
CA LYS A 64 1.26 2.89 10.24
C LYS A 64 2.35 2.23 11.08
N ASN A 65 1.98 1.22 11.85
CA ASN A 65 2.91 0.52 12.73
C ASN A 65 3.97 -0.24 11.94
N ILE A 66 3.59 -0.95 10.86
CA ILE A 66 4.54 -1.66 9.98
C ILE A 66 5.58 -0.70 9.39
N ILE A 67 5.13 0.47 8.92
CA ILE A 67 6.02 1.48 8.32
C ILE A 67 6.99 2.04 9.36
N ASN A 68 6.50 2.34 10.57
CA ASN A 68 7.31 2.87 11.66
C ASN A 68 8.28 1.84 12.22
N SER A 69 7.85 0.60 12.48
CA SER A 69 8.66 -0.47 13.07
C SER A 69 9.83 -0.86 12.17
N ASN A 70 9.57 -0.91 10.86
CA ASN A 70 10.57 -1.29 9.87
C ASN A 70 11.45 -0.10 9.46
N ARG A 71 11.26 1.07 10.10
CA ARG A 71 12.01 2.31 9.86
C ARG A 71 12.05 2.64 8.37
N PHE A 72 10.89 2.66 7.73
CA PHE A 72 10.73 3.20 6.38
C PHE A 72 10.78 4.73 6.42
N ARG A 73 11.01 5.35 5.26
CA ARG A 73 11.01 6.81 5.15
C ARG A 73 9.64 7.37 5.54
N ARG A 74 9.63 8.52 6.22
CA ARG A 74 8.41 9.10 6.82
C ARG A 74 7.38 9.53 5.78
N ASP A 75 7.82 9.94 4.59
CA ASP A 75 6.98 10.30 3.43
C ASP A 75 6.10 9.12 2.97
N LEU A 76 6.64 7.90 2.99
CA LEU A 76 5.92 6.69 2.60
C LEU A 76 4.73 6.43 3.52
N ARG A 77 4.75 6.90 4.76
CA ARG A 77 3.63 6.71 5.70
C ARG A 77 2.39 7.48 5.25
N GLN A 78 2.56 8.75 4.90
CA GLN A 78 1.45 9.58 4.46
C GLN A 78 0.94 9.08 3.11
N ALA A 79 1.83 8.88 2.15
CA ALA A 79 1.49 8.34 0.84
C ALA A 79 0.75 7.00 0.93
N ALA A 80 1.17 6.12 1.85
CA ALA A 80 0.51 4.84 2.09
C ALA A 80 -0.92 5.00 2.60
N GLN A 81 -1.13 5.85 3.60
CA GLN A 81 -2.46 6.11 4.15
C GLN A 81 -3.40 6.75 3.13
N HIS A 82 -2.91 7.69 2.31
CA HIS A 82 -3.70 8.31 1.24
C HIS A 82 -4.13 7.33 0.15
N ARG A 83 -3.31 6.33 -0.19
CA ARG A 83 -3.69 5.29 -1.16
C ARG A 83 -4.75 4.34 -0.60
N VAL A 84 -4.75 4.12 0.71
CA VAL A 84 -5.67 3.18 1.39
C VAL A 84 -7.01 3.82 1.74
N CYS A 85 -7.00 5.06 2.24
CA CYS A 85 -8.19 5.71 2.81
C CYS A 85 -9.41 5.75 1.85
N PRO A 86 -9.28 6.13 0.57
CA PRO A 86 -10.42 6.17 -0.35
C PRO A 86 -11.06 4.80 -0.57
N ARG A 87 -10.26 3.73 -0.60
CA ARG A 87 -10.73 2.37 -0.90
C ARG A 87 -11.64 1.78 0.18
N TYR A 88 -11.55 2.30 1.40
CA TYR A 88 -12.46 1.91 2.49
C TYR A 88 -13.73 2.77 2.57
N GLN A 89 -13.81 3.88 1.82
CA GLN A 89 -15.00 4.73 1.76
C GLN A 89 -16.05 4.20 0.78
N GLU A 90 -15.63 3.50 -0.29
CA GLU A 90 -16.54 2.95 -1.32
C GLU A 90 -17.29 1.69 -0.85
N GLY A 91 -16.72 0.89 0.06
CA GLY A 91 -17.29 -0.39 0.48
C GLY A 91 -18.12 -0.39 1.78
N SER A 92 -18.29 0.76 2.45
CA SER A 92 -18.90 0.81 3.78
C SER A 92 -19.78 2.05 3.95
N GLN A 93 -21.08 1.89 4.23
CA GLN A 93 -22.01 2.97 4.63
C GLN A 93 -21.63 3.70 5.95
N VAL A 94 -20.42 3.54 6.46
CA VAL A 94 -19.94 4.31 7.60
C VAL A 94 -19.28 5.59 7.10
N ARG A 95 -20.00 6.70 7.24
CA ARG A 95 -19.45 8.06 7.18
C ARG A 95 -18.28 8.17 8.16
N PHE A 96 -17.07 7.85 7.71
CA PHE A 96 -15.86 8.26 8.40
C PHE A 96 -15.85 9.78 8.34
N ARG A 97 -16.13 10.44 9.48
CA ARG A 97 -15.88 11.87 9.65
C ARG A 97 -14.48 12.12 9.10
N CYS A 98 -14.45 12.83 7.98
CA CYS A 98 -13.30 13.03 7.14
C CYS A 98 -12.09 13.41 7.99
N CYS A 99 -11.13 12.50 8.18
CA CYS A 99 -9.92 12.79 8.94
C CYS A 99 -9.00 13.77 8.19
N CYS A 100 -9.36 14.17 6.96
CA CYS A 100 -8.67 15.16 6.16
C CYS A 100 -9.68 16.06 5.41
N ARG A 101 -10.44 16.88 6.14
CA ARG A 101 -11.36 17.87 5.55
C ARG A 101 -10.67 18.87 4.60
N SER A 102 -9.33 18.98 4.63
CA SER A 102 -8.53 19.90 3.81
C SER A 102 -7.99 19.33 2.48
N LEU A 103 -7.91 17.99 2.30
CA LEU A 103 -7.16 17.42 1.16
C LEU A 103 -8.03 16.81 0.05
N CYS A 104 -9.34 16.59 0.28
CA CYS A 104 -10.27 16.23 -0.80
C CYS A 104 -10.47 17.36 -1.83
N ARG A 105 -10.06 18.61 -1.54
CA ARG A 105 -10.09 19.71 -2.52
C ARG A 105 -9.00 19.62 -3.58
N TYR A 106 -7.92 18.87 -3.34
CA TYR A 106 -6.75 18.88 -4.23
C TYR A 106 -6.83 17.88 -5.40
N GLN A 107 -7.89 17.05 -5.47
CA GLN A 107 -8.07 16.06 -6.53
C GLN A 107 -9.23 16.36 -7.50
N GLN A 108 -9.93 17.49 -7.30
CA GLN A 108 -10.98 18.02 -8.20
C GLN A 108 -10.44 19.06 -9.20
N LEU A 109 -9.13 19.31 -9.21
CA LEU A 109 -8.47 20.30 -10.09
C LEU A 109 -7.35 19.63 -10.92
N ARG A 110 -7.67 18.54 -11.62
CA ARG A 110 -6.87 18.13 -12.77
C ARG A 110 -7.74 18.28 -14.01
N PRO A 111 -7.33 19.11 -14.99
CA PRO A 111 -8.06 19.29 -16.25
C PRO A 111 -8.10 18.00 -17.07
#